data_AF-A0A926HLN1-F1
#
_entry.id   AF-A0A926HLN1-F1
#
_cell.length_a   1.000
_cell.length_b   1.000
_cell.length_c   1.000
_cell.angle_alpha   90.00
_cell.angle_beta   90.00
_cell.angle_gamma   90.00
#
_symmetry.space_group_name_H-M   'P 1'
#
loop_
_entity.id
_entity.type
_entity.pdbx_description
1 polymer ?
#
loop_
_entity_poly.entity_id
_entity_poly.type
_entity_poly.pdbx_seq_one_letter_code
_entity_poly.pdbx_strand_id
1 'polypeptide(L)'
;MQIIEQLLPAGAKNKPGRTMTPKYITMHNTGNSAKGADAKAHASYLTSGAGGQKVSWHYTVDDGVIYQHLADTEQGWHAADGRGPGNSQSIGIEVCMFEGIDQARAEANAAQLVAQLMHRHDIPLANVTTHQHWYPSKYCPALILPHWDKFVAAVETAYNGGEAQIEVSKGHSVLVEWSKGAEVKELQTILNGLGYALEVDGTYGPATEAAVKDFQKAHGLDVDGKTGPKTWTALEQATAAKDDTLYRVQIGAYKDKSNAEAAKAAVEAAGFEAIIKMDDGEG
;
A
#
# COMPACT_ATOMS: atom_id res chain seq x y z
N MET A 1 -8.89 8.89 13.84
CA MET A 1 -9.50 9.12 12.52
C MET A 1 -10.91 9.67 12.70
N GLN A 2 -11.23 10.81 12.09
CA GLN A 2 -12.55 11.44 12.22
C GLN A 2 -13.51 10.89 11.16
N ILE A 3 -14.71 10.47 11.57
CA ILE A 3 -15.83 10.12 10.69
C ILE A 3 -16.86 11.24 10.78
N ILE A 4 -17.20 11.85 9.64
CA ILE A 4 -18.23 12.88 9.52
C ILE A 4 -19.45 12.25 8.85
N GLU A 5 -20.59 12.30 9.54
CA GLU A 5 -21.85 11.87 8.96
C GLU A 5 -22.43 12.97 8.05
N GLN A 6 -22.67 12.61 6.79
CA GLN A 6 -23.38 13.42 5.80
C GLN A 6 -24.33 12.51 5.02
N LEU A 7 -25.33 11.97 5.72
CA LEU A 7 -26.24 10.99 5.18
C LEU A 7 -27.10 11.54 4.03
N LEU A 8 -27.33 10.71 3.01
CA LEU A 8 -28.29 11.03 1.94
C LEU A 8 -29.69 11.19 2.56
N PRO A 9 -30.44 12.24 2.17
CA PRO A 9 -31.77 12.46 2.70
C PRO A 9 -32.72 11.30 2.38
N ALA A 10 -33.75 11.13 3.22
CA ALA A 10 -34.82 10.18 2.93
C ALA A 10 -35.45 10.48 1.55
N GLY A 11 -35.69 9.44 0.75
CA GLY A 11 -36.25 9.58 -0.59
C GLY A 11 -35.27 10.05 -1.67
N ALA A 12 -33.97 10.17 -1.38
CA ALA A 12 -32.95 10.47 -2.40
C ALA A 12 -33.02 9.46 -3.57
N LYS A 13 -32.97 9.98 -4.81
CA LYS A 13 -33.19 9.17 -6.03
C LYS A 13 -32.00 8.29 -6.42
N ASN A 14 -30.84 8.53 -5.83
CA ASN A 14 -29.58 7.81 -6.06
C ASN A 14 -29.35 6.66 -5.05
N LYS A 15 -30.36 6.28 -4.26
CA LYS A 15 -30.33 5.10 -3.39
C LYS A 15 -31.59 4.23 -3.52
N PRO A 16 -31.54 2.94 -3.14
CA PRO A 16 -32.67 2.02 -3.23
C PRO A 16 -33.79 2.30 -2.22
N GLY A 17 -33.48 2.97 -1.10
CA GLY A 17 -34.43 3.20 0.01
C GLY A 17 -34.86 1.91 0.73
N ARG A 18 -33.96 0.93 0.82
CA ARG A 18 -34.20 -0.37 1.47
C ARG A 18 -33.19 -0.61 2.58
N THR A 19 -33.61 -1.33 3.61
CA THR A 19 -32.72 -1.77 4.69
C THR A 19 -31.95 -3.04 4.31
N MET A 20 -30.86 -3.28 5.01
CA MET A 20 -30.07 -4.51 4.94
C MET A 20 -29.50 -4.87 6.31
N THR A 21 -29.15 -6.14 6.48
CA THR A 21 -28.23 -6.61 7.51
C THR A 21 -26.87 -6.82 6.84
N PRO A 22 -25.84 -6.03 7.19
CA PRO A 22 -24.51 -6.18 6.63
C PRO A 22 -23.96 -7.58 6.86
N LYS A 23 -23.47 -8.22 5.81
CA LYS A 23 -22.71 -9.47 5.86
C LYS A 23 -21.34 -9.36 5.19
N TYR A 24 -21.15 -8.34 4.35
CA TYR A 24 -19.93 -8.11 3.60
C TYR A 24 -19.49 -6.65 3.74
N ILE A 25 -18.21 -6.41 3.48
CA ILE A 25 -17.66 -5.08 3.25
C ILE A 25 -16.98 -5.11 1.89
N THR A 26 -17.38 -4.23 0.98
CA THR A 26 -16.87 -4.17 -0.39
C THR A 26 -16.01 -2.93 -0.56
N MET A 27 -14.75 -3.16 -0.91
CA MET A 27 -13.78 -2.11 -1.17
C MET A 27 -13.85 -1.63 -2.62
N HIS A 28 -13.69 -0.32 -2.78
CA HIS A 28 -13.65 0.39 -4.05
C HIS A 28 -12.57 1.48 -4.02
N ASN A 29 -12.12 1.91 -5.19
CA ASN A 29 -11.52 3.23 -5.35
C ASN A 29 -12.50 4.12 -6.10
N THR A 30 -12.52 5.41 -5.75
CA THR A 30 -13.50 6.38 -6.26
C THR A 30 -13.52 6.52 -7.78
N GLY A 31 -12.45 6.12 -8.46
CA GLY A 31 -12.30 6.24 -9.92
C GLY A 31 -12.10 7.69 -10.38
N ASN A 32 -11.86 8.61 -9.45
CA ASN A 32 -11.66 10.03 -9.74
C ASN A 32 -10.29 10.49 -9.22
N SER A 33 -9.33 10.60 -10.14
CA SER A 33 -7.96 11.03 -9.84
C SER A 33 -7.78 12.56 -9.87
N ALA A 34 -8.83 13.33 -10.16
CA ALA A 34 -8.71 14.78 -10.27
C ALA A 34 -8.37 15.41 -8.91
N LYS A 35 -7.41 16.34 -8.90
CA LYS A 35 -7.05 17.11 -7.71
C LYS A 35 -8.29 17.73 -7.05
N GLY A 36 -8.45 17.50 -5.75
CA GLY A 36 -9.61 17.98 -4.98
C GLY A 36 -10.83 17.05 -5.03
N ALA A 37 -10.74 15.86 -5.64
CA ALA A 37 -11.74 14.80 -5.50
C ALA A 37 -11.61 14.08 -4.14
N ASP A 38 -11.60 14.86 -3.06
CA ASP A 38 -11.47 14.41 -1.67
C ASP A 38 -12.77 13.76 -1.14
N ALA A 39 -12.75 13.25 0.10
CA ALA A 39 -13.94 12.60 0.66
C ALA A 39 -15.14 13.55 0.79
N LYS A 40 -14.91 14.84 1.03
CA LYS A 40 -15.96 15.86 1.13
C LYS A 40 -16.60 16.13 -0.23
N ALA A 41 -15.81 16.22 -1.29
CA ALA A 41 -16.29 16.41 -2.66
C ALA A 41 -17.22 15.25 -3.08
N HIS A 42 -16.88 14.01 -2.73
CA HIS A 42 -17.74 12.84 -2.95
C HIS A 42 -19.03 12.90 -2.11
N ALA A 43 -18.95 13.35 -0.87
CA ALA A 43 -20.14 13.59 -0.04
C ALA A 43 -21.08 14.65 -0.68
N SER A 44 -20.52 15.76 -1.16
CA SER A 44 -21.26 16.80 -1.88
C SER A 44 -21.86 16.30 -3.19
N TYR A 45 -21.15 15.45 -3.93
CA TYR A 45 -21.66 14.82 -5.14
C TYR A 45 -22.89 13.94 -4.85
N LEU A 46 -22.83 13.09 -3.82
CA LEU A 46 -23.95 12.21 -3.49
C LEU A 46 -25.17 12.98 -2.97
N THR A 47 -24.96 13.97 -2.10
CA THR A 47 -26.04 14.80 -1.54
C THR A 47 -26.69 15.73 -2.56
N SER A 48 -25.95 16.15 -3.60
CA SER A 48 -26.51 16.89 -4.75
C SER A 48 -27.24 16.01 -5.77
N GLY A 49 -27.42 14.72 -5.46
CA GLY A 49 -28.20 13.77 -6.27
C GLY A 49 -27.39 13.04 -7.32
N ALA A 50 -26.06 13.01 -7.20
CA ALA A 50 -25.15 12.24 -8.05
C ALA A 50 -25.32 12.51 -9.57
N GLY A 51 -25.68 13.74 -9.95
CA GLY A 51 -25.96 14.07 -11.35
C GLY A 51 -27.12 13.27 -11.97
N GLY A 52 -28.04 12.73 -11.15
CA GLY A 52 -29.15 11.88 -11.59
C GLY A 52 -28.79 10.39 -11.74
N GLN A 53 -27.55 10.01 -11.46
CA GLN A 53 -27.10 8.62 -11.53
C GLN A 53 -27.66 7.78 -10.38
N LYS A 54 -27.87 6.49 -10.64
CA LYS A 54 -28.27 5.50 -9.64
C LYS A 54 -27.04 4.89 -8.97
N VAL A 55 -26.32 5.71 -8.20
CA VAL A 55 -25.09 5.32 -7.49
C VAL A 55 -25.08 5.86 -6.07
N SER A 56 -24.66 5.02 -5.14
CA SER A 56 -24.46 5.39 -3.73
C SER A 56 -23.68 4.31 -2.99
N TRP A 57 -22.92 4.72 -1.99
CA TRP A 57 -22.09 3.87 -1.13
C TRP A 57 -22.04 4.46 0.27
N HIS A 58 -21.55 3.71 1.25
CA HIS A 58 -21.66 4.05 2.66
C HIS A 58 -20.59 5.01 3.12
N TYR A 59 -19.35 4.81 2.69
CA TYR A 59 -18.22 5.60 3.17
C TYR A 59 -17.30 6.04 2.03
N THR A 60 -16.82 7.28 2.09
CA THR A 60 -15.64 7.70 1.35
C THR A 60 -14.50 7.96 2.31
N VAL A 61 -13.34 7.37 2.04
CA VAL A 61 -12.15 7.43 2.90
C VAL A 61 -11.06 8.25 2.23
N ASP A 62 -10.59 9.25 2.96
CA ASP A 62 -9.43 10.07 2.62
C ASP A 62 -8.22 9.77 3.53
N ASP A 63 -7.10 10.43 3.27
CA ASP A 63 -5.93 10.41 4.15
C ASP A 63 -6.13 11.17 5.48
N GLY A 64 -7.01 12.17 5.50
CA GLY A 64 -7.31 12.98 6.68
C GLY A 64 -8.68 12.73 7.34
N VAL A 65 -9.69 12.30 6.58
CA VAL A 65 -11.09 12.25 7.06
C VAL A 65 -11.90 11.18 6.34
N ILE A 66 -12.94 10.68 7.01
CA ILE A 66 -13.94 9.79 6.41
C ILE A 66 -15.29 10.48 6.41
N TYR A 67 -16.02 10.36 5.30
CA TYR A 67 -17.43 10.75 5.22
C TYR A 67 -18.33 9.52 5.14
N GLN A 68 -19.39 9.50 5.95
CA GLN A 68 -20.45 8.50 5.89
C GLN A 68 -21.67 9.07 5.17
N HIS A 69 -22.13 8.39 4.12
CA HIS A 69 -23.23 8.84 3.25
C HIS A 69 -24.49 7.98 3.40
N LEU A 70 -24.36 6.72 3.80
CA LEU A 70 -25.50 5.84 4.09
C LEU A 70 -25.33 5.23 5.48
N ALA A 71 -26.44 4.98 6.16
CA ALA A 71 -26.42 4.18 7.38
C ALA A 71 -25.94 2.75 7.05
N ASP A 72 -25.20 2.12 7.95
CA ASP A 72 -24.62 0.79 7.76
C ASP A 72 -25.68 -0.25 7.37
N THR A 73 -26.93 -0.07 7.82
CA THR A 73 -28.06 -0.96 7.57
C THR A 73 -28.95 -0.50 6.40
N GLU A 74 -28.50 0.41 5.54
CA GLU A 74 -29.20 0.84 4.32
C GLU A 74 -28.49 0.26 3.08
N GLN A 75 -29.24 -0.22 2.08
CA GLN A 75 -28.65 -0.71 0.83
C GLN A 75 -28.09 0.46 0.00
N GLY A 76 -26.94 0.24 -0.65
CA GLY A 76 -26.37 1.15 -1.63
C GLY A 76 -26.50 0.64 -3.07
N TRP A 77 -26.14 1.48 -4.03
CA TRP A 77 -25.91 1.08 -5.42
C TRP A 77 -24.42 1.26 -5.76
N HIS A 78 -23.60 0.28 -5.35
CA HIS A 78 -22.15 0.36 -5.49
C HIS A 78 -21.50 -0.88 -6.13
N ALA A 79 -22.14 -2.05 -6.15
CA ALA A 79 -21.49 -3.32 -6.52
C ALA A 79 -21.74 -3.80 -7.97
N ALA A 80 -22.54 -3.05 -8.75
CA ALA A 80 -22.91 -3.39 -10.14
C ALA A 80 -23.54 -4.79 -10.36
N ASP A 81 -23.98 -5.46 -9.30
CA ASP A 81 -24.54 -6.82 -9.30
C ASP A 81 -26.09 -6.85 -9.34
N GLY A 82 -26.71 -5.72 -9.69
CA GLY A 82 -28.15 -5.55 -9.69
C GLY A 82 -28.74 -5.69 -8.28
N ARG A 83 -29.46 -6.80 -8.03
CA ARG A 83 -30.05 -7.13 -6.72
C ARG A 83 -29.23 -8.17 -5.94
N GLY A 84 -27.99 -8.40 -6.35
CA GLY A 84 -27.11 -9.37 -5.71
C GLY A 84 -26.67 -8.96 -4.29
N PRO A 85 -25.89 -9.83 -3.63
CA PRO A 85 -25.42 -9.63 -2.26
C PRO A 85 -24.48 -8.43 -2.11
N GLY A 86 -23.76 -8.04 -3.16
CA GLY A 86 -22.89 -6.86 -3.16
C GLY A 86 -23.67 -5.57 -2.88
N ASN A 87 -24.84 -5.36 -3.51
CA ASN A 87 -25.68 -4.20 -3.16
C ASN A 87 -26.60 -4.44 -1.95
N SER A 88 -27.09 -5.68 -1.78
CA SER A 88 -28.17 -5.95 -0.82
C SER A 88 -27.69 -6.35 0.59
N GLN A 89 -26.41 -6.67 0.75
CA GLN A 89 -25.84 -7.19 1.99
C GLN A 89 -24.41 -6.69 2.28
N SER A 90 -23.88 -5.74 1.49
CA SER A 90 -22.54 -5.20 1.72
C SER A 90 -22.57 -3.72 2.06
N ILE A 91 -21.69 -3.34 2.99
CA ILE A 91 -21.27 -1.94 3.16
C ILE A 91 -20.25 -1.62 2.07
N GLY A 92 -20.44 -0.53 1.32
CA GLY A 92 -19.54 -0.07 0.27
C GLY A 92 -18.61 1.04 0.76
N ILE A 93 -17.30 0.83 0.63
CA ILE A 93 -16.26 1.81 1.02
C ILE A 93 -15.49 2.22 -0.24
N GLU A 94 -15.53 3.52 -0.55
CA GLU A 94 -14.78 4.15 -1.64
C GLU A 94 -13.53 4.83 -1.08
N VAL A 95 -12.33 4.31 -1.39
CA VAL A 95 -11.06 4.95 -1.02
C VAL A 95 -10.67 5.97 -2.09
N CYS A 96 -10.44 7.22 -1.66
CA CYS A 96 -10.00 8.30 -2.55
C CYS A 96 -8.69 7.95 -3.26
N MET A 97 -8.50 8.54 -4.43
CA MET A 97 -7.34 8.30 -5.31
C MET A 97 -6.93 9.57 -6.08
N PHE A 98 -7.22 10.75 -5.53
CA PHE A 98 -6.95 12.02 -6.19
C PHE A 98 -5.47 12.39 -6.19
N GLU A 99 -5.05 13.19 -7.16
CA GLU A 99 -3.69 13.71 -7.23
C GLU A 99 -3.29 14.49 -5.96
N GLY A 100 -2.27 14.00 -5.26
CA GLY A 100 -1.72 14.63 -4.06
C GLY A 100 -2.20 14.02 -2.74
N ILE A 101 -3.04 13.00 -2.77
CA ILE A 101 -3.41 12.22 -1.57
C ILE A 101 -2.22 11.39 -1.05
N ASP A 102 -2.10 11.26 0.27
CA ASP A 102 -1.32 10.17 0.87
C ASP A 102 -2.10 8.86 0.76
N GLN A 103 -1.87 8.14 -0.35
CA GLN A 103 -2.59 6.91 -0.67
C GLN A 103 -2.41 5.83 0.42
N ALA A 104 -1.21 5.73 1.00
CA ALA A 104 -0.92 4.76 2.06
C ALA A 104 -1.74 5.05 3.32
N ARG A 105 -1.81 6.33 3.70
CA ARG A 105 -2.64 6.76 4.83
C ARG A 105 -4.13 6.55 4.55
N ALA A 106 -4.61 6.84 3.34
CA ALA A 106 -6.00 6.62 2.97
C ALA A 106 -6.40 5.14 3.04
N GLU A 107 -5.53 4.23 2.59
CA GLU A 107 -5.77 2.79 2.69
C GLU A 107 -5.65 2.28 4.14
N ALA A 108 -4.73 2.81 4.94
CA ALA A 108 -4.62 2.50 6.36
C ALA A 108 -5.88 2.95 7.14
N ASN A 109 -6.38 4.15 6.83
CA ASN A 109 -7.65 4.67 7.33
C ASN A 109 -8.82 3.75 6.91
N ALA A 110 -8.82 3.27 5.67
CA ALA A 110 -9.84 2.34 5.21
C ALA A 110 -9.77 1.00 5.94
N ALA A 111 -8.57 0.45 6.18
CA ALA A 111 -8.39 -0.77 6.95
C ALA A 111 -8.89 -0.62 8.40
N GLN A 112 -8.62 0.52 9.04
CA GLN A 112 -9.17 0.86 10.36
C GLN A 112 -10.70 0.90 10.36
N LEU A 113 -11.30 1.55 9.35
CA LEU A 113 -12.75 1.60 9.21
C LEU A 113 -13.35 0.19 9.03
N VAL A 114 -12.75 -0.63 8.17
CA VAL A 114 -13.18 -2.01 7.92
C VAL A 114 -13.17 -2.80 9.24
N ALA A 115 -12.08 -2.75 10.01
CA ALA A 115 -11.98 -3.43 11.29
C ALA A 115 -13.07 -2.98 12.29
N GLN A 116 -13.37 -1.68 12.36
CA GLN A 116 -14.45 -1.16 13.20
C GLN A 116 -15.83 -1.66 12.75
N LEU A 117 -16.07 -1.74 11.45
CA LEU A 117 -17.32 -2.25 10.89
C LEU A 117 -17.47 -3.76 11.12
N MET A 118 -16.38 -4.51 11.03
CA MET A 118 -16.35 -5.93 11.37
C MET A 118 -16.76 -6.17 12.83
N HIS A 119 -16.16 -5.43 13.78
CA HIS A 119 -16.55 -5.50 15.20
C HIS A 119 -18.01 -5.10 15.42
N ARG A 120 -18.48 -4.04 14.75
CA ARG A 120 -19.83 -3.50 14.93
C ARG A 120 -20.92 -4.44 14.43
N HIS A 121 -20.67 -5.15 13.33
CA HIS A 121 -21.68 -5.95 12.62
C HIS A 121 -21.41 -7.46 12.62
N ASP A 122 -20.40 -7.91 13.37
CA ASP A 122 -19.97 -9.31 13.43
C ASP A 122 -19.66 -9.89 12.02
N ILE A 123 -18.97 -9.09 11.20
CA ILE A 123 -18.59 -9.48 9.84
C ILE A 123 -17.22 -10.17 9.90
N PRO A 124 -17.08 -11.42 9.44
CA PRO A 124 -15.80 -12.11 9.42
C PRO A 124 -14.86 -11.51 8.37
N LEU A 125 -13.54 -11.57 8.60
CA LEU A 125 -12.52 -11.06 7.68
C LEU A 125 -12.67 -11.62 6.26
N ALA A 126 -13.07 -12.90 6.15
CA ALA A 126 -13.34 -13.56 4.87
C ALA A 126 -14.45 -12.92 4.02
N ASN A 127 -15.27 -12.06 4.63
CA ASN A 127 -16.34 -11.32 3.96
C ASN A 127 -15.95 -9.87 3.64
N VAL A 128 -14.69 -9.48 3.86
CA VAL A 128 -14.09 -8.28 3.27
C VAL A 128 -13.68 -8.62 1.84
N THR A 129 -14.23 -7.92 0.87
CA THR A 129 -14.11 -8.28 -0.54
C THR A 129 -13.90 -7.05 -1.44
N THR A 130 -13.61 -7.30 -2.72
CA THR A 130 -13.40 -6.28 -3.74
C THR A 130 -14.66 -6.06 -4.57
N HIS A 131 -14.80 -4.91 -5.24
CA HIS A 131 -15.84 -4.77 -6.27
C HIS A 131 -15.68 -5.84 -7.36
N GLN A 132 -14.45 -6.13 -7.75
CA GLN A 132 -14.15 -7.15 -8.78
C GLN A 132 -14.71 -8.53 -8.43
N HIS A 133 -14.83 -8.89 -7.15
CA HIS A 133 -15.48 -10.12 -6.72
C HIS A 133 -16.94 -10.22 -7.20
N TRP A 134 -17.70 -9.12 -7.09
CA TRP A 134 -19.11 -9.07 -7.51
C TRP A 134 -19.28 -8.84 -9.01
N TYR A 135 -18.35 -8.11 -9.62
CA TYR A 135 -18.40 -7.76 -11.04
C TYR A 135 -17.03 -8.00 -11.70
N PRO A 136 -16.74 -9.26 -12.12
CA PRO A 136 -15.39 -9.71 -12.52
C PRO A 136 -14.73 -8.88 -13.63
N SER A 137 -15.52 -8.27 -14.52
CA SER A 137 -15.00 -7.42 -15.60
C SER A 137 -14.53 -6.04 -15.13
N LYS A 138 -14.74 -5.67 -13.86
CA LYS A 138 -14.34 -4.37 -13.33
C LYS A 138 -13.13 -4.51 -12.42
N TYR A 139 -12.02 -3.91 -12.83
CA TYR A 139 -10.80 -3.81 -12.04
C TYR A 139 -10.95 -2.73 -10.96
N CYS A 140 -11.56 -3.09 -9.83
CA CYS A 140 -11.77 -2.19 -8.69
C CYS A 140 -11.77 -3.00 -7.38
N PRO A 141 -11.11 -2.55 -6.30
CA PRO A 141 -10.37 -1.28 -6.13
C PRO A 141 -9.02 -1.25 -6.87
N ALA A 142 -8.86 -0.37 -7.86
CA ALA A 142 -7.70 -0.40 -8.78
C ALA A 142 -6.34 -0.19 -8.10
N LEU A 143 -6.28 0.65 -7.06
CA LEU A 143 -5.03 0.93 -6.33
C LEU A 143 -4.75 -0.08 -5.22
N ILE A 144 -5.77 -0.74 -4.68
CA ILE A 144 -5.61 -1.71 -3.59
C ILE A 144 -5.44 -3.14 -4.12
N LEU A 145 -6.09 -3.48 -5.25
CA LEU A 145 -6.04 -4.81 -5.87
C LEU A 145 -4.63 -5.39 -6.04
N PRO A 146 -3.62 -4.61 -6.52
CA PRO A 146 -2.25 -5.12 -6.68
C PRO A 146 -1.60 -5.64 -5.40
N HIS A 147 -2.08 -5.20 -4.23
CA HIS A 147 -1.57 -5.58 -2.91
C HIS A 147 -2.71 -5.93 -1.95
N TRP A 148 -3.77 -6.56 -2.46
CA TRP A 148 -4.96 -6.92 -1.69
C TRP A 148 -4.62 -7.71 -0.42
N ASP A 149 -3.69 -8.67 -0.50
CA ASP A 149 -3.26 -9.45 0.67
C ASP A 149 -2.66 -8.58 1.79
N LYS A 150 -1.91 -7.52 1.43
CA LYS A 150 -1.38 -6.57 2.42
C LYS A 150 -2.49 -5.74 3.04
N PHE A 151 -3.49 -5.33 2.25
CA PHE A 151 -4.66 -4.62 2.77
C PHE A 151 -5.44 -5.49 3.76
N VAL A 152 -5.70 -6.76 3.42
CA VAL A 152 -6.36 -7.71 4.32
C VAL A 152 -5.55 -7.94 5.61
N ALA A 153 -4.23 -8.05 5.52
CA ALA A 153 -3.37 -8.18 6.70
C ALA A 153 -3.41 -6.93 7.60
N ALA A 154 -3.51 -5.73 7.01
CA ALA A 154 -3.66 -4.50 7.78
C ALA A 154 -5.05 -4.40 8.44
N VAL A 155 -6.11 -4.87 7.78
CA VAL A 155 -7.44 -5.01 8.40
C VAL A 155 -7.38 -5.95 9.59
N GLU A 156 -6.74 -7.11 9.45
CA GLU A 156 -6.55 -8.07 10.55
C GLU A 156 -5.77 -7.47 11.72
N THR A 157 -4.69 -6.73 11.41
CA THR A 157 -3.90 -6.01 12.42
C THR A 157 -4.76 -5.00 13.19
N ALA A 158 -5.54 -4.17 12.48
CA ALA A 158 -6.47 -3.24 13.10
C ALA A 158 -7.56 -3.93 13.91
N TYR A 159 -8.09 -5.04 13.41
CA TYR A 159 -9.11 -5.82 14.10
C TYR A 159 -8.60 -6.34 15.45
N ASN A 160 -7.33 -6.72 15.53
CA ASN A 160 -6.66 -7.20 16.74
C ASN A 160 -6.14 -6.09 17.66
N GLY A 161 -6.52 -4.82 17.41
CA GLY A 161 -6.18 -3.68 18.26
C GLY A 161 -4.84 -3.01 17.94
N GLY A 162 -4.18 -3.41 16.85
CA GLY A 162 -3.01 -2.71 16.33
C GLY A 162 -3.38 -1.46 15.53
N GLU A 163 -2.42 -0.58 15.28
CA GLU A 163 -2.60 0.45 14.25
C GLU A 163 -2.38 -0.20 12.88
N ALA A 164 -3.42 -0.31 12.04
CA ALA A 164 -3.24 -0.58 10.62
C ALA A 164 -2.27 0.44 10.03
N GLN A 165 -1.16 -0.09 9.56
CA GLN A 165 -0.25 0.58 8.67
C GLN A 165 -0.31 -0.21 7.37
N ILE A 166 -0.64 0.47 6.27
CA ILE A 166 -0.37 -0.11 4.96
C ILE A 166 1.05 0.34 4.66
N GLU A 167 2.01 -0.58 4.77
CA GLU A 167 3.33 -0.37 4.20
C GLU A 167 3.20 -0.36 2.67
N VAL A 168 2.77 0.79 2.15
CA VAL A 168 3.05 1.17 0.77
C VAL A 168 4.44 1.78 0.84
N SER A 169 5.47 0.97 0.59
CA SER A 169 6.74 1.53 0.10
C SER A 169 6.36 2.47 -1.05
N LYS A 170 6.61 3.78 -0.90
CA LYS A 170 6.27 4.87 -1.84
C LYS A 170 5.85 4.30 -3.21
N GLY A 171 4.54 4.16 -3.44
CA GLY A 171 4.04 3.27 -4.49
C GLY A 171 4.51 3.70 -5.88
N HIS A 172 5.61 3.12 -6.35
CA HIS A 172 6.07 3.30 -7.71
C HIS A 172 5.09 2.62 -8.66
N SER A 173 4.80 3.28 -9.78
CA SER A 173 4.05 2.65 -10.86
C SER A 173 4.80 1.44 -11.42
N VAL A 174 4.08 0.52 -12.09
CA VAL A 174 4.75 -0.54 -12.86
C VAL A 174 5.47 0.09 -14.04
N LEU A 175 6.80 0.06 -14.03
CA LEU A 175 7.63 0.55 -15.12
C LEU A 175 7.93 -0.56 -16.13
N VAL A 176 7.77 -0.24 -17.40
CA VAL A 176 8.01 -1.13 -18.54
C VAL A 176 8.76 -0.36 -19.63
N GLU A 177 9.13 -1.04 -20.71
CA GLU A 177 9.75 -0.41 -21.88
C GLU A 177 8.96 0.85 -22.30
N TRP A 178 9.69 1.94 -22.51
CA TRP A 178 9.17 3.27 -22.87
C TRP A 178 8.41 4.04 -21.78
N SER A 179 8.31 3.52 -20.55
CA SER A 179 7.94 4.35 -19.39
C SER A 179 8.88 5.56 -19.28
N LYS A 180 8.35 6.69 -18.81
CA LYS A 180 9.10 7.94 -18.67
C LYS A 180 8.76 8.66 -17.37
N GLY A 181 9.71 9.45 -16.86
CA GLY A 181 9.46 10.39 -15.77
C GLY A 181 10.33 10.16 -14.54
N ALA A 182 9.90 10.72 -13.42
CA ALA A 182 10.69 10.75 -12.17
C ALA A 182 10.97 9.33 -11.62
N GLU A 183 9.99 8.42 -11.68
CA GLU A 183 10.15 7.04 -11.18
C GLU A 183 11.19 6.25 -12.00
N VAL A 184 11.30 6.51 -13.30
CA VAL A 184 12.35 5.89 -14.12
C VAL A 184 13.74 6.41 -13.75
N LYS A 185 13.85 7.71 -13.45
CA LYS A 185 15.12 8.29 -12.96
C LYS A 185 15.51 7.72 -11.60
N GLU A 186 14.53 7.51 -10.74
CA GLU A 186 14.72 6.88 -9.44
C GLU A 186 15.22 5.43 -9.61
N LEU A 187 14.56 4.63 -10.43
CA LEU A 187 15.00 3.27 -10.78
C LEU A 187 16.44 3.25 -11.30
N GLN A 188 16.76 4.09 -12.29
CA GLN A 188 18.10 4.19 -12.89
C GLN A 188 19.15 4.58 -11.85
N THR A 189 18.81 5.51 -10.94
CA THR A 189 19.69 5.93 -9.84
C THR A 189 19.95 4.80 -8.86
N ILE A 190 18.91 4.06 -8.45
CA ILE A 190 19.03 2.92 -7.53
C ILE A 190 19.88 1.82 -8.16
N LEU A 191 19.60 1.43 -9.40
CA LEU A 191 20.40 0.44 -10.12
C LEU A 191 21.87 0.89 -10.21
N ASN A 192 22.16 2.15 -10.54
CA ASN A 192 23.53 2.64 -10.53
C ASN A 192 24.18 2.55 -9.13
N GLY A 193 23.42 2.86 -8.08
CA GLY A 193 23.84 2.67 -6.70
C GLY A 193 24.17 1.22 -6.37
N LEU A 194 23.53 0.26 -7.03
CA LEU A 194 23.77 -1.18 -6.91
C LEU A 194 24.88 -1.73 -7.83
N GLY A 195 25.53 -0.86 -8.61
CA GLY A 195 26.70 -1.22 -9.43
C GLY A 195 26.44 -1.37 -10.94
N TYR A 196 25.24 -1.01 -11.40
CA TYR A 196 24.97 -0.87 -12.83
C TYR A 196 25.53 0.46 -13.40
N ALA A 197 25.58 0.58 -14.72
CA ALA A 197 26.11 1.76 -15.41
C ALA A 197 25.11 2.28 -16.46
N LEU A 198 24.01 2.86 -15.99
CA LEU A 198 22.93 3.44 -16.79
C LEU A 198 23.04 4.97 -16.88
N GLU A 199 22.60 5.54 -17.99
CA GLU A 199 22.28 6.96 -18.08
C GLU A 199 20.97 7.25 -17.33
N VAL A 200 20.93 8.29 -16.49
CA VAL A 200 19.73 8.69 -15.73
C VAL A 200 18.90 9.69 -16.53
N ASP A 201 18.39 9.25 -17.67
CA ASP A 201 17.63 10.09 -18.62
C ASP A 201 16.12 10.13 -18.30
N GLY A 202 15.64 9.22 -17.43
CA GLY A 202 14.23 9.07 -17.12
C GLY A 202 13.41 8.41 -18.21
N THR A 203 14.05 7.68 -19.13
CA THR A 203 13.40 6.84 -20.15
C THR A 203 13.78 5.38 -19.94
N TYR A 204 12.77 4.51 -19.82
CA TYR A 204 12.95 3.08 -19.63
C TYR A 204 13.28 2.43 -20.98
N GLY A 205 14.50 2.68 -21.47
CA GLY A 205 15.01 2.11 -22.71
C GLY A 205 15.59 0.71 -22.54
N PRO A 206 16.09 0.09 -23.64
CA PRO A 206 16.63 -1.26 -23.62
C PRO A 206 17.74 -1.51 -22.59
N ALA A 207 18.57 -0.49 -22.30
CA ALA A 207 19.61 -0.59 -21.27
C ALA A 207 19.02 -0.70 -19.86
N THR A 208 17.95 0.05 -19.56
CA THR A 208 17.25 -0.02 -18.27
C THR A 208 16.56 -1.37 -18.12
N GLU A 209 15.89 -1.85 -19.17
CA GLU A 209 15.26 -3.17 -19.16
C GLU A 209 16.27 -4.31 -18.94
N ALA A 210 17.43 -4.26 -19.60
CA ALA A 210 18.50 -5.23 -19.41
C ALA A 210 19.01 -5.25 -17.96
N ALA A 211 19.27 -4.08 -17.38
CA ALA A 211 19.69 -3.96 -15.98
C ALA A 211 18.62 -4.48 -15.00
N VAL A 212 17.34 -4.24 -15.28
CA VAL A 212 16.24 -4.78 -14.47
C VAL A 212 16.17 -6.30 -14.56
N LYS A 213 16.31 -6.88 -15.76
CA LYS A 213 16.35 -8.35 -15.93
C LYS A 213 17.53 -8.98 -15.20
N ASP A 214 18.70 -8.36 -15.28
CA ASP A 214 19.89 -8.82 -14.58
C ASP A 214 19.69 -8.74 -13.06
N PHE A 215 19.11 -7.64 -12.56
CA PHE A 215 18.77 -7.48 -11.15
C PHE A 215 17.76 -8.53 -10.68
N GLN A 216 16.67 -8.73 -11.43
CA GLN A 216 15.65 -9.74 -11.16
C GLN A 216 16.27 -11.13 -11.07
N LYS A 217 17.12 -11.49 -12.03
CA LYS A 217 17.84 -12.77 -12.06
C LYS A 217 18.74 -12.93 -10.83
N ALA A 218 19.49 -11.90 -10.47
CA ALA A 218 20.40 -11.95 -9.32
C ALA A 218 19.67 -12.11 -7.98
N HIS A 219 18.42 -11.66 -7.89
CA HIS A 219 17.60 -11.69 -6.66
C HIS A 219 16.49 -12.75 -6.69
N GLY A 220 16.53 -13.68 -7.64
CA GLY A 220 15.58 -14.81 -7.71
C GLY A 220 14.14 -14.41 -8.02
N LEU A 221 13.94 -13.31 -8.74
CA LEU A 221 12.63 -12.83 -9.19
C LEU A 221 12.27 -13.36 -10.58
N ASP A 222 11.00 -13.22 -10.96
CA ASP A 222 10.56 -13.44 -12.34
C ASP A 222 11.29 -12.46 -13.27
N VAL A 223 12.01 -12.97 -14.27
CA VAL A 223 12.86 -12.17 -15.18
C VAL A 223 12.04 -11.65 -16.35
N ASP A 224 11.06 -10.80 -16.06
CA ASP A 224 10.14 -10.24 -17.06
C ASP A 224 10.56 -8.85 -17.58
N GLY A 225 11.60 -8.25 -16.98
CA GLY A 225 12.11 -6.92 -17.33
C GLY A 225 11.20 -5.78 -16.91
N LYS A 226 10.19 -6.03 -16.07
CA LYS A 226 9.26 -5.02 -15.56
C LYS A 226 9.63 -4.66 -14.13
N THR A 227 9.59 -3.37 -13.82
CA THR A 227 9.78 -2.91 -12.45
C THR A 227 8.42 -2.76 -11.79
N GLY A 228 7.87 -3.89 -11.35
CA GLY A 228 6.65 -3.95 -10.54
C GLY A 228 6.95 -4.01 -9.04
N PRO A 229 5.91 -4.15 -8.19
CA PRO A 229 6.06 -4.06 -6.73
C PRO A 229 7.12 -4.99 -6.14
N LYS A 230 7.22 -6.24 -6.63
CA LYS A 230 8.25 -7.19 -6.17
C LYS A 230 9.67 -6.73 -6.50
N THR A 231 9.87 -6.19 -7.72
CA THR A 231 11.17 -5.65 -8.15
C THR A 231 11.54 -4.43 -7.31
N TRP A 232 10.58 -3.51 -7.07
CA TRP A 232 10.79 -2.34 -6.22
C TRP A 232 11.17 -2.69 -4.79
N THR A 233 10.43 -3.60 -4.15
CA THR A 233 10.77 -4.07 -2.80
C THR A 233 12.17 -4.69 -2.75
N ALA A 234 12.54 -5.49 -3.75
CA ALA A 234 13.87 -6.08 -3.80
C ALA A 234 14.98 -5.01 -3.99
N LEU A 235 14.74 -3.99 -4.81
CA LEU A 235 15.66 -2.87 -5.00
C LEU A 235 15.88 -2.09 -3.70
N GLU A 236 14.82 -1.82 -2.95
CA GLU A 236 14.89 -1.17 -1.64
C GLU A 236 15.68 -2.00 -0.64
N GLN A 237 15.40 -3.31 -0.54
CA GLN A 237 16.12 -4.23 0.34
C GLN A 237 17.60 -4.32 -0.01
N ALA A 238 17.94 -4.43 -1.30
CA ALA A 238 19.33 -4.47 -1.76
C ALA A 238 20.07 -3.15 -1.45
N THR A 239 19.38 -2.02 -1.58
CA THR A 239 19.95 -0.70 -1.24
C THR A 239 20.20 -0.57 0.25
N ALA A 240 19.24 -0.97 1.09
CA ALA A 240 19.36 -0.96 2.54
C ALA A 240 20.48 -1.91 3.03
N ALA A 241 20.59 -3.11 2.47
CA ALA A 241 21.66 -4.06 2.81
C ALA A 241 23.05 -3.53 2.42
N LYS A 242 23.14 -2.73 1.36
CA LYS A 242 24.40 -2.09 0.95
C LYS A 242 24.81 -0.97 1.91
N ASP A 243 23.85 -0.20 2.41
CA ASP A 243 24.10 0.82 3.43
C ASP A 243 24.51 0.21 4.78
N ASP A 244 24.07 -1.02 5.08
CA ASP A 244 24.43 -1.75 6.30
C ASP A 244 25.74 -2.59 6.15
N THR A 245 26.41 -2.50 5.00
CA THR A 245 27.67 -3.23 4.76
C THR A 245 28.84 -2.58 5.52
N LEU A 246 29.21 -3.18 6.65
CA LEU A 246 30.37 -2.77 7.45
C LEU A 246 31.66 -3.44 6.96
N TYR A 247 32.63 -2.64 6.51
CA TYR A 247 34.00 -3.12 6.28
C TYR A 247 34.73 -3.21 7.62
N ARG A 248 35.01 -4.44 8.07
CA ARG A 248 35.75 -4.70 9.31
C ARG A 248 37.23 -4.90 9.00
N VAL A 249 38.08 -4.15 9.68
CA VAL A 249 39.54 -4.31 9.60
C VAL A 249 40.06 -4.93 10.88
N GLN A 250 40.97 -5.90 10.77
CA GLN A 250 41.67 -6.42 11.93
C GLN A 250 42.68 -5.36 12.42
N ILE A 251 42.45 -4.82 13.61
CA ILE A 251 43.26 -3.74 14.20
C ILE A 251 44.57 -4.22 14.86
N GLY A 252 44.75 -5.54 15.01
CA GLY A 252 45.95 -6.16 15.58
C GLY A 252 45.80 -7.65 15.86
N ALA A 253 46.90 -8.30 16.24
CA ALA A 253 46.93 -9.67 16.77
C ALA A 253 47.68 -9.66 18.11
N TYR A 254 47.08 -10.20 19.17
CA TYR A 254 47.59 -10.09 20.53
C TYR A 254 47.73 -11.47 21.16
N LYS A 255 48.88 -11.75 21.79
CA LYS A 255 49.10 -13.01 22.54
C LYS A 255 48.37 -13.01 23.89
N ASP A 256 48.25 -11.85 24.52
CA ASP A 256 47.56 -11.67 25.79
C ASP A 256 46.16 -11.09 25.58
N LYS A 257 45.15 -11.78 26.13
CA LYS A 257 43.74 -11.38 25.99
C LYS A 257 43.45 -9.99 26.54
N SER A 258 44.11 -9.58 27.63
CA SER A 258 43.94 -8.27 28.24
C SER A 258 44.33 -7.13 27.29
N ASN A 259 45.30 -7.34 26.41
CA ASN A 259 45.74 -6.34 25.44
C ASN A 259 44.73 -6.23 24.28
N ALA A 260 44.13 -7.34 23.86
CA ALA A 260 43.04 -7.35 22.88
C ALA A 260 41.79 -6.65 23.43
N GLU A 261 41.45 -6.88 24.71
CA GLU A 261 40.33 -6.22 25.40
C GLU A 261 40.56 -4.70 25.54
N ALA A 262 41.78 -4.27 25.85
CA ALA A 262 42.12 -2.85 25.89
C ALA A 262 42.01 -2.18 24.50
N ALA A 263 42.46 -2.84 23.44
CA ALA A 263 42.33 -2.36 22.07
C ALA A 263 40.86 -2.28 21.63
N LYS A 264 40.04 -3.30 21.95
CA LYS A 264 38.59 -3.30 21.72
C LYS A 264 37.94 -2.10 22.41
N ALA A 265 38.21 -1.89 23.69
CA ALA A 265 37.64 -0.80 24.47
C ALA A 265 38.02 0.58 23.90
N ALA A 266 39.25 0.75 23.41
CA ALA A 266 39.68 2.01 22.77
C ALA A 266 38.93 2.29 21.46
N VAL A 267 38.66 1.25 20.66
CA VAL A 267 37.91 1.37 19.40
C VAL A 267 36.42 1.64 19.66
N GLU A 268 35.82 0.99 20.67
CA GLU A 268 34.45 1.27 21.11
C GLU A 268 34.29 2.68 21.69
N ALA A 269 35.27 3.15 22.47
CA ALA A 269 35.29 4.52 22.98
C ALA A 269 35.42 5.57 21.86
N ALA A 270 36.02 5.20 20.72
CA ALA A 270 36.07 6.02 19.52
C ALA A 270 34.79 5.92 18.66
N GLY A 271 33.77 5.19 19.11
CA GLY A 271 32.46 5.11 18.46
C GLY A 271 32.31 4.00 17.41
N PHE A 272 33.26 3.06 17.34
CA PHE A 272 33.21 1.95 16.39
C PHE A 272 32.80 0.64 17.06
N GLU A 273 32.08 -0.22 16.35
CA GLU A 273 31.85 -1.60 16.78
C GLU A 273 33.18 -2.39 16.73
N ALA A 274 33.52 -3.11 17.80
CA ALA A 274 34.70 -3.97 17.83
C ALA A 274 34.38 -5.35 18.40
N ILE A 275 35.00 -6.38 17.84
CA ILE A 275 34.85 -7.78 18.27
C ILE A 275 36.22 -8.43 18.42
N ILE A 276 36.38 -9.30 19.42
CA ILE A 276 37.57 -10.14 19.57
C ILE A 276 37.24 -11.52 18.97
N LYS A 277 38.01 -11.95 17.98
CA LYS A 277 38.01 -13.31 17.47
C LYS A 277 39.29 -14.01 17.92
N MET A 278 39.18 -15.24 18.41
CA MET A 278 40.35 -16.09 18.62
C MET A 278 40.68 -16.78 17.31
N ASP A 279 41.97 -16.78 16.96
CA ASP A 279 42.48 -17.50 15.80
C ASP A 279 42.69 -18.96 16.24
N ASP A 280 41.81 -19.86 15.81
CA ASP A 280 41.86 -21.29 16.11
C ASP A 280 42.76 -22.07 15.14
N GLY A 281 43.36 -21.38 14.16
CA GLY A 281 44.42 -21.93 13.30
C GLY A 281 43.92 -22.85 12.19
N GLU A 282 42.62 -22.90 11.91
CA GLU A 282 42.08 -23.59 10.73
C GLU A 282 41.69 -22.57 9.65
N GLY A 283 42.60 -22.42 8.68
CA GLY A 283 42.37 -21.67 7.45
C GLY A 283 41.67 -22.48 6.38
#